data_AF-A0A1B6LVS3-F1
#
_entry.id   AF-A0A1B6LVS3-F1
#
_cell.length_a   1.000
_cell.length_b   1.000
_cell.length_c   1.000
_cell.angle_alpha   90.00
_cell.angle_beta   90.00
_cell.angle_gamma   90.00
#
_symmetry.space_group_name_H-M   'P 1'
#
loop_
_entity.id
_entity.type
_entity.pdbx_description
1 polymer ?
#
loop_
_entity_poly.entity_id
_entity_poly.type
_entity_poly.pdbx_seq_one_letter_code
_entity_poly.pdbx_strand_id
1 'polypeptide(L)'
;THLLRIIPQCKFVVKQEILFSVFYPVFLKARERQNGSNQEIDKFLVLTCLSVFTYLLRRVRIIDQFLEQKALDHITVMLKDKDAMKLCCSIMEIVIITQVWKNEQNPNENDKINKEIFHETSVDLPDFDLLLEEIRCSSAKFLSMVHCQGDKENLNRLSLSDSIVCTEDTLVFDSHLCYQHYIQLLASLTCLWRTLANLSLFSPQVRQTLQERTVTVIAHGLLGTTLQRASKSTVIRGEPLKDREG
;
A
#
# COMPACT_ATOMS: atom_id res chain seq x y z
N THR A 1 22.82 12.12 -0.54
CA THR A 1 22.40 12.70 0.77
C THR A 1 22.45 14.23 0.85
N HIS A 2 23.15 14.96 -0.02
CA HIS A 2 23.18 16.44 0.01
C HIS A 2 21.95 17.11 -0.66
N LEU A 3 21.48 16.62 -1.82
CA LEU A 3 20.30 17.16 -2.51
C LEU A 3 19.02 17.11 -1.64
N LEU A 4 18.79 15.99 -0.94
CA LEU A 4 17.64 15.81 -0.03
C LEU A 4 17.63 16.80 1.15
N ARG A 5 18.78 17.34 1.56
CA ARG A 5 18.87 18.36 2.63
C ARG A 5 18.59 19.77 2.14
N ILE A 6 18.85 20.04 0.86
CA ILE A 6 18.66 21.38 0.26
C ILE A 6 17.22 21.56 -0.24
N ILE A 7 16.61 20.50 -0.75
CA ILE A 7 15.25 20.49 -1.30
C ILE A 7 14.21 21.17 -0.37
N PRO A 8 14.16 20.93 0.96
CA PRO A 8 13.19 21.59 1.83
C PRO A 8 13.26 23.12 1.81
N GLN A 9 14.44 23.69 1.58
CA GLN A 9 14.71 25.13 1.59
C GLN A 9 14.51 25.80 0.22
N CYS A 10 14.35 25.01 -0.84
CA CYS A 10 14.14 25.54 -2.18
C CYS A 10 12.78 26.25 -2.34
N LYS A 11 12.76 27.27 -3.19
CA LYS A 11 11.52 27.94 -3.63
C LYS A 11 10.60 26.95 -4.33
N PHE A 12 9.30 27.25 -4.32
CA PHE A 12 8.25 26.40 -4.93
C PHE A 12 8.57 26.01 -6.38
N VAL A 13 8.90 26.98 -7.24
CA VAL A 13 9.21 26.74 -8.66
C VAL A 13 10.36 25.75 -8.82
N VAL A 14 11.40 25.87 -7.98
CA VAL A 14 12.55 24.97 -7.99
C VAL A 14 12.14 23.55 -7.57
N LYS A 15 11.29 23.41 -6.55
CA LYS A 15 10.77 22.10 -6.11
C LYS A 15 9.96 21.40 -7.21
N GLN A 16 9.12 22.16 -7.91
CA GLN A 16 8.32 21.67 -9.02
C GLN A 16 9.21 21.21 -10.17
N GLU A 17 10.20 22.02 -10.56
CA GLU A 17 11.15 21.68 -11.62
C GLU A 17 12.00 20.46 -11.26
N ILE A 18 12.49 20.38 -10.02
CA ILE A 18 13.24 19.23 -9.52
C ILE A 18 12.39 17.95 -9.62
N LEU A 19 11.12 18.01 -9.22
CA LEU A 19 10.24 16.84 -9.27
C LEU A 19 9.99 16.40 -10.72
N PHE A 20 9.51 17.30 -11.57
CA PHE A 20 8.96 16.93 -12.88
C PHE A 20 9.99 16.88 -14.01
N SER A 21 11.07 17.64 -13.93
CA SER A 21 12.09 17.67 -14.98
C SER A 21 13.30 16.79 -14.67
N VAL A 22 13.49 16.40 -13.40
CA VAL A 22 14.63 15.57 -12.98
C VAL A 22 14.16 14.23 -12.43
N PHE A 23 13.51 14.21 -11.27
CA PHE A 23 13.27 12.95 -10.57
C PHE A 23 12.20 12.08 -11.22
N TYR A 24 11.12 12.67 -11.74
CA TYR A 24 10.06 11.90 -12.39
C TYR A 24 10.53 11.22 -13.69
N PRO A 25 11.21 11.89 -14.63
CA PRO A 25 11.77 11.23 -15.82
C PRO A 25 12.83 10.18 -15.47
N VAL A 26 13.67 10.44 -14.47
CA VAL A 26 14.67 9.47 -14.00
C VAL A 26 13.99 8.24 -13.40
N PHE A 27 12.93 8.42 -12.61
CA PHE A 27 12.13 7.34 -12.07
C PHE A 27 11.56 6.44 -13.18
N LEU A 28 10.91 7.03 -14.19
CA LEU A 28 10.34 6.26 -15.31
C LEU A 28 11.41 5.43 -16.03
N LYS A 29 12.51 6.07 -16.42
CA LYS A 29 13.61 5.40 -17.12
C LYS A 29 14.29 4.32 -16.30
N ALA A 30 14.49 4.56 -15.00
CA ALA A 30 15.13 3.57 -14.12
C ALA A 30 14.20 2.38 -13.91
N ARG A 31 12.90 2.61 -13.70
CA ARG A 31 11.91 1.54 -13.53
C ARG A 31 11.79 0.66 -14.78
N GLU A 32 11.76 1.25 -15.97
CA GLU A 32 11.71 0.48 -17.23
C GLU A 32 12.95 -0.43 -17.42
N ARG A 33 14.09 -0.02 -16.85
CA ARG A 33 15.37 -0.75 -16.96
C ARG A 33 15.65 -1.70 -15.79
N GLN A 34 14.77 -1.81 -14.80
CA GLN A 34 14.99 -2.67 -13.62
C GLN A 34 15.20 -4.16 -13.95
N ASN A 35 14.78 -4.63 -15.12
CA ASN A 35 15.02 -6.01 -15.58
C ASN A 35 16.26 -6.14 -16.48
N GLY A 36 17.06 -5.08 -16.61
CA GLY A 36 18.26 -5.02 -17.46
C GLY A 36 19.56 -5.33 -16.71
N SER A 37 20.69 -5.06 -17.39
CA SER A 37 22.04 -5.40 -16.90
C SER A 37 22.50 -4.61 -15.66
N ASN A 38 21.92 -3.45 -15.36
CA ASN A 38 22.29 -2.58 -14.23
C ASN A 38 21.21 -2.53 -13.13
N GLN A 39 20.57 -3.68 -12.87
CA GLN A 39 19.44 -3.81 -11.96
C GLN A 39 19.62 -3.14 -10.59
N GLU A 40 20.79 -3.26 -9.96
CA GLU A 40 21.04 -2.67 -8.63
C GLU A 40 21.06 -1.14 -8.66
N ILE A 41 21.67 -0.55 -9.68
CA ILE A 41 21.74 0.91 -9.86
C ILE A 41 20.34 1.45 -10.13
N ASP A 42 19.60 0.81 -11.05
CA ASP A 42 18.25 1.23 -11.39
C ASP A 42 17.29 1.07 -10.19
N LYS A 43 17.45 0.02 -9.39
CA LYS A 43 16.71 -0.16 -8.13
C LYS A 43 17.02 0.96 -7.13
N PHE A 44 18.30 1.30 -6.94
CA PHE A 44 18.71 2.41 -6.09
C PHE A 44 18.13 3.75 -6.57
N LEU A 45 18.16 4.02 -7.87
CA LEU A 45 17.60 5.23 -8.47
C LEU A 45 16.09 5.32 -8.23
N VAL A 46 15.37 4.22 -8.45
CA VAL A 46 13.92 4.17 -8.20
C VAL A 46 13.60 4.47 -6.74
N LEU A 47 14.25 3.78 -5.78
CA LEU A 47 14.04 4.04 -4.36
C LEU A 47 14.39 5.48 -3.96
N THR A 48 15.44 6.05 -4.56
CA THR A 48 15.82 7.45 -4.36
C THR A 48 14.75 8.40 -4.87
N CYS A 49 14.19 8.15 -6.06
CA CYS A 49 13.13 8.99 -6.61
C CYS A 49 11.85 8.90 -5.77
N LEU A 50 11.42 7.70 -5.38
CA LEU A 50 10.27 7.51 -4.50
C LEU A 50 10.45 8.23 -3.16
N SER A 51 11.65 8.17 -2.57
CA SER A 51 11.98 8.93 -1.38
C SER A 51 11.82 10.44 -1.62
N VAL A 52 12.39 10.97 -2.70
CA VAL A 52 12.23 12.39 -3.08
C VAL A 52 10.76 12.78 -3.26
N PHE A 53 9.93 11.92 -3.86
CA PHE A 53 8.51 12.20 -4.05
C PHE A 53 7.80 12.42 -2.70
N THR A 54 8.07 11.60 -1.69
CA THR A 54 7.49 11.78 -0.34
C THR A 54 7.84 13.13 0.30
N TYR A 55 8.97 13.75 -0.08
CA TYR A 55 9.35 15.09 0.40
C TYR A 55 8.77 16.24 -0.43
N LEU A 56 8.61 16.05 -1.73
CA LEU A 56 8.21 17.11 -2.67
C LEU A 56 6.69 17.24 -2.83
N LEU A 57 5.95 16.15 -2.64
CA LEU A 57 4.49 16.14 -2.70
C LEU A 57 3.89 16.77 -1.42
N ARG A 58 3.94 18.09 -1.30
CA ARG A 58 3.41 18.83 -0.13
C ARG A 58 2.41 19.92 -0.47
N ARG A 59 2.20 20.18 -1.76
CA ARG A 59 1.34 21.26 -2.24
C ARG A 59 0.35 20.70 -3.24
N VAL A 60 -0.90 21.10 -3.12
CA VAL A 60 -2.01 20.69 -4.00
C VAL A 60 -1.62 20.80 -5.47
N ARG A 61 -1.05 21.94 -5.91
CA ARG A 61 -0.64 22.15 -7.31
C ARG A 61 0.41 21.15 -7.82
N ILE A 62 1.33 20.71 -6.95
CA ILE A 62 2.33 19.70 -7.33
C ILE A 62 1.66 18.34 -7.44
N ILE A 63 0.74 18.03 -6.52
CA ILE A 63 0.00 16.77 -6.55
C ILE A 63 -0.93 16.70 -7.77
N ASP A 64 -1.62 17.79 -8.12
CA ASP A 64 -2.46 17.86 -9.32
C ASP A 64 -1.63 17.54 -10.58
N GLN A 65 -0.47 18.19 -10.76
CA GLN A 65 0.40 17.90 -11.89
C GLN A 65 0.97 16.47 -11.85
N PHE A 66 1.22 15.91 -10.66
CA PHE A 66 1.66 14.52 -10.49
C PHE A 66 0.57 13.53 -10.95
N LEU A 67 -0.69 13.81 -10.63
CA LEU A 67 -1.85 13.04 -11.06
C LEU A 67 -2.12 13.17 -12.57
N GLU A 68 -1.99 14.38 -13.13
CA GLU A 68 -2.12 14.62 -14.58
C GLU A 68 -1.13 13.78 -15.40
N GLN A 69 0.05 13.53 -14.86
CA GLN A 69 1.06 12.67 -15.48
C GLN A 69 0.84 11.17 -15.26
N LYS A 70 -0.31 10.77 -14.68
CA LYS A 70 -0.64 9.39 -14.31
C LYS A 70 0.44 8.73 -13.45
N ALA A 71 1.10 9.52 -12.61
CA ALA A 71 2.20 9.02 -11.82
C ALA A 71 1.76 7.96 -10.82
N LEU A 72 0.52 8.00 -10.32
CA LEU A 72 0.01 6.97 -9.40
C LEU A 72 -0.13 5.60 -10.06
N ASP A 73 -0.50 5.49 -11.34
CA ASP A 73 -0.48 4.20 -12.06
C ASP A 73 0.90 3.53 -11.95
N HIS A 74 1.93 4.37 -12.00
CA HIS A 74 3.31 3.93 -11.90
C HIS A 74 3.73 3.57 -10.48
N ILE A 75 3.20 4.24 -9.46
CA ILE A 75 3.41 3.94 -8.05
C ILE A 75 2.69 2.64 -7.66
N THR A 76 1.45 2.44 -8.11
CA THR A 76 0.62 1.28 -7.75
C THR A 76 1.25 -0.03 -8.25
N VAL A 77 1.84 -0.03 -9.46
CA VAL A 77 2.60 -1.19 -9.97
C VAL A 77 3.76 -1.56 -9.03
N MET A 78 4.37 -0.56 -8.38
CA MET A 78 5.51 -0.74 -7.49
C MET A 78 5.15 -1.19 -6.07
N LEU A 79 3.87 -1.23 -5.69
CA LEU A 79 3.44 -1.78 -4.39
C LEU A 79 3.83 -3.26 -4.24
N LYS A 80 4.06 -3.97 -5.35
CA LYS A 80 4.51 -5.38 -5.33
C LYS A 80 5.99 -5.53 -4.95
N ASP A 81 6.80 -4.48 -5.06
CA ASP A 81 8.21 -4.49 -4.67
C ASP A 81 8.34 -4.21 -3.17
N LYS A 82 8.92 -5.17 -2.43
CA LYS A 82 9.06 -5.11 -0.97
C LYS A 82 9.88 -3.91 -0.48
N ASP A 83 10.87 -3.47 -1.25
CA ASP A 83 11.76 -2.38 -0.86
C ASP A 83 11.13 -1.02 -1.18
N ALA A 84 10.26 -0.97 -2.19
CA ALA A 84 9.53 0.24 -2.59
C ALA A 84 8.19 0.44 -1.86
N MET A 85 7.56 -0.65 -1.38
CA MET A 85 6.20 -0.67 -0.82
C MET A 85 5.95 0.46 0.18
N LYS A 86 6.84 0.64 1.16
CA LYS A 86 6.66 1.66 2.20
C LYS A 86 6.65 3.09 1.64
N LEU A 87 7.51 3.37 0.66
CA LEU A 87 7.57 4.67 0.00
C LEU A 87 6.33 4.89 -0.88
N CYS A 88 5.91 3.85 -1.62
CA CYS A 88 4.70 3.90 -2.44
C CYS A 88 3.45 4.18 -1.59
N CYS A 89 3.28 3.44 -0.49
CA CYS A 89 2.24 3.69 0.51
C CYS A 89 2.27 5.13 1.04
N SER A 90 3.45 5.66 1.36
CA SER A 90 3.60 7.03 1.85
C SER A 90 3.19 8.07 0.80
N ILE A 91 3.52 7.83 -0.48
CA ILE A 91 3.11 8.69 -1.60
C ILE A 91 1.59 8.66 -1.75
N MET A 92 0.97 7.48 -1.75
CA MET A 92 -0.49 7.34 -1.82
C MET A 92 -1.17 8.05 -0.65
N GLU A 93 -0.65 7.88 0.58
CA GLU A 93 -1.17 8.55 1.78
C GLU A 93 -1.19 10.07 1.60
N ILE A 94 -0.07 10.65 1.16
CA ILE A 94 0.07 12.08 0.91
C ILE A 94 -0.92 12.58 -0.14
N VAL A 95 -1.06 11.85 -1.26
CA VAL A 95 -1.93 12.25 -2.37
C VAL A 95 -3.40 12.21 -1.94
N ILE A 96 -3.84 11.10 -1.34
CA ILE A 96 -5.22 10.91 -0.89
C ILE A 96 -5.59 11.96 0.17
N ILE A 97 -4.75 12.18 1.19
CA ILE A 97 -5.00 13.23 2.21
C ILE A 97 -5.15 14.59 1.54
N THR A 98 -4.28 14.91 0.60
CA THR A 98 -4.32 16.23 -0.06
C THR A 98 -5.57 16.40 -0.93
N GLN A 99 -6.02 15.35 -1.63
CA GLN A 99 -7.24 15.37 -2.42
C GLN A 99 -8.49 15.50 -1.54
N VAL A 100 -8.57 14.74 -0.45
CA VAL A 100 -9.63 14.86 0.58
C VAL A 100 -9.72 16.32 1.07
N TRP A 101 -8.59 16.90 1.46
CA TRP A 101 -8.52 18.28 1.96
C TRP A 101 -8.90 19.31 0.88
N LYS A 102 -8.54 19.05 -0.38
CA LYS A 102 -8.92 19.90 -1.52
C LYS A 102 -10.44 19.90 -1.73
N ASN A 103 -11.06 18.73 -1.67
CA ASN A 103 -12.51 18.56 -1.82
C ASN A 103 -13.29 19.16 -0.64
N GLU A 104 -12.69 19.24 0.56
CA GLU A 104 -13.27 19.98 1.70
C GLU A 104 -13.35 21.48 1.47
N GLN A 105 -12.30 22.07 0.90
CA GLN A 105 -12.23 23.51 0.68
C GLN A 105 -13.05 23.97 -0.53
N ASN A 106 -13.17 23.11 -1.54
CA ASN A 106 -13.93 23.38 -2.76
C ASN A 106 -14.86 22.19 -3.06
N PRO A 107 -15.94 21.99 -2.29
CA PRO A 107 -16.88 20.91 -2.56
C PRO A 107 -17.51 21.13 -3.94
N ASN A 108 -17.46 20.09 -4.79
CA ASN A 108 -18.14 20.12 -6.09
C ASN A 108 -19.64 20.34 -5.89
N GLU A 109 -20.35 20.87 -6.90
CA GLU A 109 -21.80 21.09 -6.75
C GLU A 109 -22.57 19.79 -6.45
N ASN A 110 -22.16 18.67 -7.04
CA ASN A 110 -22.71 17.35 -6.70
C ASN A 110 -22.42 16.94 -5.24
N ASP A 111 -21.24 17.26 -4.70
CA ASP A 111 -20.90 16.96 -3.29
C ASP A 111 -21.67 17.84 -2.32
N LYS A 112 -22.01 19.08 -2.70
CA LYS A 112 -22.91 19.94 -1.92
C LYS A 112 -24.31 19.35 -1.87
N ILE A 113 -24.85 18.93 -3.01
CA ILE A 113 -26.17 18.30 -3.12
C ILE A 113 -26.22 16.99 -2.32
N ASN A 114 -25.19 16.13 -2.42
CA ASN A 114 -25.14 14.88 -1.67
C ASN A 114 -24.96 15.08 -0.16
N LYS A 115 -24.17 16.08 0.25
CA LYS A 115 -24.06 16.48 1.67
C LYS A 115 -25.37 17.01 2.24
N GLU A 116 -26.11 17.78 1.45
CA GLU A 116 -27.39 18.38 1.86
C GLU A 116 -28.55 17.39 1.85
N ILE A 117 -28.58 16.43 0.92
CA ILE A 117 -29.72 15.51 0.73
C ILE A 117 -29.51 14.16 1.43
N PHE A 118 -28.31 13.58 1.36
CA PHE A 118 -28.06 12.20 1.80
C PHE A 118 -27.17 12.09 3.04
N HIS A 119 -26.59 13.19 3.52
CA HIS A 119 -25.53 13.17 4.55
C HIS A 119 -24.38 12.20 4.19
N GLU A 120 -24.21 11.88 2.91
CA GLU A 120 -23.15 10.98 2.43
C GLU A 120 -21.92 11.81 2.09
N THR A 121 -20.93 11.74 2.97
CA THR A 121 -19.56 12.23 2.78
C THR A 121 -18.63 11.06 2.44
N SER A 122 -19.04 10.23 1.49
CA SER A 122 -18.18 9.19 0.95
C SER A 122 -17.05 9.83 0.14
N VAL A 123 -15.87 9.24 0.23
CA VAL A 123 -14.67 9.68 -0.48
C VAL A 123 -14.74 9.06 -1.87
N ASP A 124 -15.29 9.79 -2.85
CA ASP A 124 -15.21 9.42 -4.27
C ASP A 124 -13.84 9.84 -4.82
N LEU A 125 -12.81 9.04 -4.49
CA LEU A 125 -11.44 9.24 -4.98
C LEU A 125 -10.95 7.93 -5.61
N PRO A 126 -10.69 7.91 -6.94
CA PRO A 126 -10.15 6.73 -7.62
C PRO A 126 -8.87 6.18 -6.96
N ASP A 127 -8.04 7.07 -6.43
CA ASP A 127 -6.79 6.72 -5.76
C ASP A 127 -7.00 6.02 -4.41
N PHE A 128 -8.09 6.32 -3.72
CA PHE A 128 -8.50 5.63 -2.50
C PHE A 128 -9.04 4.23 -2.82
N ASP A 129 -9.85 4.09 -3.87
CA ASP A 129 -10.34 2.79 -4.34
C ASP A 129 -9.20 1.86 -4.77
N LEU A 130 -8.17 2.39 -5.43
CA LEU A 130 -6.96 1.64 -5.77
C LEU A 130 -6.27 1.06 -4.52
N LEU A 131 -6.20 1.83 -3.43
CA LEU A 131 -5.64 1.35 -2.16
C LEU A 131 -6.48 0.21 -1.56
N LEU A 132 -7.80 0.39 -1.53
CA LEU A 132 -8.72 -0.63 -1.01
C LEU A 132 -8.65 -1.92 -1.84
N GLU A 133 -8.54 -1.79 -3.16
CA GLU A 133 -8.39 -2.92 -4.06
C GLU A 133 -7.06 -3.67 -3.82
N GLU A 134 -5.95 -2.95 -3.62
CA GLU A 134 -4.67 -3.60 -3.32
C GLU A 134 -4.69 -4.29 -1.94
N ILE A 135 -5.36 -3.71 -0.94
CA ILE A 135 -5.58 -4.36 0.37
C ILE A 135 -6.37 -5.66 0.18
N ARG A 136 -7.45 -5.62 -0.61
CA ARG A 136 -8.28 -6.79 -0.91
C ARG A 136 -7.47 -7.88 -1.61
N CYS A 137 -6.78 -7.53 -2.69
CA CYS A 137 -5.94 -8.42 -3.46
C CYS A 137 -4.81 -9.04 -2.63
N SER A 138 -4.10 -8.24 -1.84
CA SER A 138 -3.02 -8.72 -0.97
C SER A 138 -3.54 -9.62 0.16
N SER A 139 -4.70 -9.30 0.72
CA SER A 139 -5.31 -10.12 1.78
C SER A 139 -5.78 -11.46 1.22
N ALA A 140 -6.39 -11.48 0.03
CA ALA A 140 -6.79 -12.72 -0.63
C ALA A 140 -5.59 -13.63 -0.94
N LYS A 141 -4.44 -13.06 -1.37
CA LYS A 141 -3.19 -13.80 -1.58
C LYS A 141 -2.64 -14.39 -0.27
N PHE A 142 -2.71 -13.64 0.83
CA PHE A 142 -2.27 -14.11 2.14
C PHE A 142 -3.17 -15.24 2.65
N LEU A 143 -4.49 -15.07 2.55
CA LEU A 143 -5.46 -16.07 3.01
C LEU A 143 -5.40 -17.36 2.19
N SER A 144 -5.18 -17.26 0.86
CA SER A 144 -4.97 -18.45 0.03
C SER A 144 -3.66 -19.16 0.37
N MET A 145 -2.59 -18.43 0.72
CA MET A 145 -1.35 -19.02 1.20
C MET A 145 -1.52 -19.75 2.54
N VAL A 146 -2.29 -19.19 3.48
CA VAL A 146 -2.42 -19.74 4.85
C VAL A 146 -3.58 -20.77 4.99
N HIS A 147 -4.22 -21.14 3.88
CA HIS A 147 -5.40 -22.02 3.81
C HIS A 147 -6.59 -21.61 4.70
N CYS A 148 -7.65 -21.13 4.05
CA CYS A 148 -8.99 -21.10 4.61
C CYS A 148 -9.56 -22.51 4.74
N GLN A 149 -9.40 -23.15 5.90
CA GLN A 149 -10.37 -24.16 6.32
C GLN A 149 -11.60 -23.39 6.85
N GLY A 150 -12.54 -23.12 5.95
CA GLY A 150 -13.72 -22.30 6.25
C GLY A 150 -14.78 -22.21 5.14
N ASP A 151 -14.42 -22.46 3.87
CA ASP A 151 -15.41 -22.62 2.78
C ASP A 151 -14.90 -23.64 1.78
N LYS A 152 -15.49 -24.84 1.81
CA LYS A 152 -15.13 -25.96 0.93
C LYS A 152 -15.59 -25.80 -0.52
N GLU A 153 -16.18 -24.67 -0.92
CA GLU A 153 -16.85 -24.58 -2.22
C GLU A 153 -16.16 -23.68 -3.26
N ASN A 154 -15.11 -22.92 -2.95
CA ASN A 154 -14.55 -21.98 -3.95
C ASN A 154 -13.01 -21.89 -4.08
N LEU A 155 -12.23 -22.84 -3.57
CA LEU A 155 -10.76 -22.78 -3.64
C LEU A 155 -10.11 -23.74 -4.65
N ASN A 156 -10.72 -23.96 -5.80
CA ASN A 156 -10.05 -24.63 -6.92
C ASN A 156 -9.28 -23.62 -7.77
N ARG A 157 -8.20 -23.05 -7.22
CA ARG A 157 -7.06 -22.43 -7.95
C ARG A 157 -6.17 -21.70 -6.94
N LEU A 158 -5.10 -22.35 -6.48
CA LEU A 158 -3.77 -21.77 -6.21
C LEU A 158 -2.88 -22.84 -5.53
N SER A 159 -1.90 -23.34 -6.28
CA SER A 159 -1.03 -24.50 -5.99
C SER A 159 0.02 -24.31 -4.88
N LEU A 160 -0.16 -23.35 -3.97
CA LEU A 160 0.77 -23.05 -2.85
C LEU A 160 0.24 -23.55 -1.50
N SER A 161 -1.02 -23.97 -1.48
CA SER A 161 -1.73 -24.62 -0.40
C SER A 161 -0.89 -25.69 0.30
N ASP A 162 -0.31 -26.59 -0.49
CA ASP A 162 0.20 -27.87 0.01
C ASP A 162 1.50 -27.74 0.81
N SER A 163 2.07 -26.53 0.90
CA SER A 163 3.35 -26.23 1.56
C SER A 163 3.23 -25.66 2.98
N ILE A 164 2.00 -25.40 3.46
CA ILE A 164 1.76 -24.84 4.80
C ILE A 164 0.67 -25.65 5.50
N VAL A 165 1.04 -26.30 6.61
CA VAL A 165 0.09 -26.97 7.50
C VAL A 165 -0.32 -26.01 8.60
N CYS A 166 -1.62 -25.67 8.65
CA CYS A 166 -2.18 -24.86 9.72
C CYS A 166 -2.83 -25.75 10.79
N THR A 167 -2.27 -25.71 12.00
CA THR A 167 -2.89 -26.29 13.21
C THR A 167 -3.61 -25.18 13.99
N GLU A 168 -4.29 -25.52 15.11
CA GLU A 168 -5.01 -24.54 15.93
C GLU A 168 -4.12 -23.34 16.28
N ASP A 169 -2.89 -23.57 16.74
CA ASP A 169 -1.98 -22.51 17.22
C ASP A 169 -0.69 -22.34 16.42
N THR A 170 -0.40 -23.20 15.44
CA THR A 170 0.88 -23.20 14.72
C THR A 170 0.74 -23.29 13.20
N LEU A 171 1.53 -22.47 12.50
CA LEU A 171 1.77 -22.54 11.06
C LEU A 171 3.09 -23.27 10.82
N VAL A 172 3.01 -24.43 10.16
CA VAL A 172 4.19 -25.23 9.79
C VAL A 172 4.47 -25.02 8.31
N PHE A 173 5.65 -24.51 7.98
CA PHE A 173 6.10 -24.23 6.63
C PHE A 173 7.02 -25.36 6.14
N ASP A 174 6.77 -25.90 4.94
CA ASP A 174 7.56 -27.00 4.40
C ASP A 174 8.94 -26.57 3.87
N SER A 175 9.16 -25.27 3.68
CA SER A 175 10.46 -24.74 3.25
C SER A 175 10.70 -23.32 3.75
N HIS A 176 11.97 -22.95 3.87
CA HIS A 176 12.39 -21.58 4.18
C HIS A 176 11.88 -20.57 3.14
N LEU A 177 11.80 -20.95 1.87
CA LEU A 177 11.26 -20.10 0.79
C LEU A 177 9.79 -19.76 1.04
N CYS A 178 9.00 -20.74 1.47
CA CYS A 178 7.59 -20.55 1.81
C CYS A 178 7.41 -19.57 2.99
N TYR A 179 8.23 -19.72 4.03
CA TYR A 179 8.26 -18.80 5.16
C TYR A 179 8.67 -17.37 4.76
N GLN A 180 9.68 -17.20 3.88
CA GLN A 180 10.09 -15.89 3.38
C GLN A 180 8.96 -15.20 2.60
N HIS A 181 8.24 -15.93 1.75
CA HIS A 181 7.08 -15.39 1.04
C HIS A 181 5.95 -14.98 2.00
N TYR A 182 5.69 -15.79 3.03
CA TYR A 182 4.72 -15.46 4.08
C TYR A 182 5.09 -14.15 4.81
N ILE A 183 6.34 -14.02 5.27
CA ILE A 183 6.81 -12.81 5.95
C ILE A 183 6.72 -11.59 5.02
N GLN A 184 7.04 -11.74 3.74
CA GLN A 184 6.93 -10.66 2.77
C GLN A 184 5.47 -10.21 2.58
N LEU A 185 4.53 -11.14 2.43
CA LEU A 185 3.10 -10.80 2.33
C LEU A 185 2.58 -10.14 3.60
N LEU A 186 2.99 -10.64 4.77
CA LEU A 186 2.60 -10.06 6.05
C LEU A 186 3.15 -8.64 6.22
N ALA A 187 4.40 -8.39 5.81
CA ALA A 187 5.00 -7.06 5.82
C ALA A 187 4.26 -6.09 4.88
N SER A 188 3.91 -6.54 3.67
CA SER A 188 3.13 -5.78 2.71
C SER A 188 1.75 -5.41 3.26
N LEU A 189 1.02 -6.39 3.81
CA LEU A 189 -0.28 -6.17 4.45
C LEU A 189 -0.18 -5.20 5.62
N THR A 190 0.82 -5.37 6.48
CA THR A 190 1.06 -4.46 7.60
C THR A 190 1.26 -3.02 7.11
N CYS A 191 1.96 -2.84 6.00
CA CYS A 191 2.17 -1.52 5.41
C CYS A 191 0.86 -0.92 4.88
N LEU A 192 0.10 -1.68 4.08
CA LEU A 192 -1.16 -1.23 3.50
C LEU A 192 -2.23 -0.90 4.56
N TRP A 193 -2.40 -1.79 5.55
CA TRP A 193 -3.34 -1.56 6.66
C TRP A 193 -2.93 -0.37 7.53
N ARG A 194 -1.63 -0.16 7.74
CA ARG A 194 -1.13 1.04 8.42
C ARG A 194 -1.47 2.31 7.63
N THR A 195 -1.28 2.29 6.32
CA THR A 195 -1.67 3.42 5.45
C THR A 195 -3.15 3.73 5.58
N LEU A 196 -4.01 2.70 5.50
CA LEU A 196 -5.46 2.88 5.65
C LEU A 196 -5.84 3.42 7.04
N ALA A 197 -5.18 2.93 8.09
CA ALA A 197 -5.39 3.43 9.45
C ALA A 197 -4.96 4.91 9.56
N ASN A 198 -3.80 5.29 9.01
CA ASN A 198 -3.35 6.68 8.99
C ASN A 198 -4.35 7.57 8.25
N LEU A 199 -4.80 7.17 7.06
CA LEU A 199 -5.81 7.91 6.30
C LEU A 199 -7.09 8.12 7.11
N SER A 200 -7.54 7.08 7.82
CA SER A 200 -8.70 7.14 8.71
C SER A 200 -8.49 8.10 9.88
N LEU A 201 -7.27 8.21 10.41
CA LEU A 201 -6.95 9.16 11.49
C LEU A 201 -6.93 10.60 10.97
N PHE A 202 -6.28 10.84 9.83
CA PHE A 202 -6.09 12.18 9.27
C PHE A 202 -7.29 12.73 8.50
N SER A 203 -8.25 11.88 8.11
CA SER A 203 -9.37 12.26 7.24
C SER A 203 -10.72 11.74 7.76
N PRO A 204 -11.60 12.59 8.30
CA PRO A 204 -12.93 12.18 8.78
C PRO A 204 -13.81 11.51 7.72
N GLN A 205 -13.67 11.92 6.46
CA GLN A 205 -14.45 11.40 5.32
C GLN A 205 -14.04 9.96 4.97
N VAL A 206 -12.74 9.65 5.07
CA VAL A 206 -12.25 8.27 4.93
C VAL A 206 -12.91 7.38 5.98
N ARG A 207 -13.09 7.87 7.22
CA ARG A 207 -13.82 7.12 8.25
C ARG A 207 -15.27 6.88 7.88
N GLN A 208 -15.96 7.87 7.32
CA GLN A 208 -17.36 7.73 6.92
C GLN A 208 -17.52 6.75 5.75
N THR A 209 -16.63 6.82 4.76
CA THR A 209 -16.58 5.84 3.66
C THR A 209 -16.32 4.43 4.19
N LEU A 210 -15.39 4.29 5.13
CA LEU A 210 -15.12 3.01 5.79
C LEU A 210 -16.23 2.57 6.75
N GLN A 211 -17.20 3.42 7.10
CA GLN A 211 -18.40 3.06 7.87
C GLN A 211 -19.52 2.52 6.96
N GLU A 212 -19.42 2.68 5.65
CA GLU A 212 -20.34 2.03 4.71
C GLU A 212 -20.24 0.51 4.85
N ARG A 213 -21.36 -0.11 5.23
CA ARG A 213 -21.46 -1.48 5.77
C ARG A 213 -20.66 -2.53 4.98
N THR A 214 -20.63 -2.43 3.66
CA THR A 214 -20.00 -3.42 2.78
C THR A 214 -18.48 -3.37 2.84
N VAL A 215 -17.89 -2.17 2.84
CA VAL A 215 -16.43 -1.99 2.89
C VAL A 215 -15.92 -2.30 4.30
N THR A 216 -16.63 -1.86 5.34
CA THR A 216 -16.24 -2.13 6.74
C THR A 216 -16.21 -3.61 7.05
N VAL A 217 -17.25 -4.36 6.66
CA VAL A 217 -17.36 -5.79 7.01
C VAL A 217 -16.29 -6.61 6.31
N ILE A 218 -16.02 -6.31 5.03
CA ILE A 218 -14.94 -6.96 4.28
C ILE A 218 -13.59 -6.59 4.88
N ALA A 219 -13.34 -5.31 5.14
CA ALA A 219 -12.07 -4.86 5.69
C ALA A 219 -11.81 -5.41 7.09
N HIS A 220 -12.80 -5.37 7.97
CA HIS A 220 -12.73 -5.92 9.32
C HIS A 220 -12.56 -7.45 9.29
N GLY A 221 -13.29 -8.16 8.42
CA GLY A 221 -13.14 -9.60 8.23
C GLY A 221 -11.74 -9.98 7.76
N LEU A 222 -11.22 -9.27 6.75
CA LEU A 222 -9.87 -9.47 6.22
C LEU A 222 -8.79 -9.16 7.26
N LEU A 223 -8.92 -8.05 7.99
CA LEU A 223 -7.98 -7.68 9.04
C LEU A 223 -8.01 -8.68 10.20
N GLY A 224 -9.20 -9.04 10.69
CA GLY A 224 -9.36 -9.98 11.79
C GLY A 224 -8.79 -11.36 11.46
N THR A 225 -9.11 -11.87 10.27
CA THR A 225 -8.55 -13.15 9.80
C THR A 225 -7.04 -13.08 9.59
N THR A 226 -6.51 -11.97 9.06
CA THR A 226 -5.06 -11.77 8.91
C THR A 226 -4.36 -11.76 10.28
N LEU A 227 -4.90 -11.02 11.26
CA LEU A 227 -4.34 -10.91 12.60
C LEU A 227 -4.39 -12.25 13.36
N GLN A 228 -5.51 -12.95 13.31
CA GLN A 228 -5.66 -14.27 13.94
C GLN A 228 -4.64 -15.29 13.39
N ARG A 229 -4.27 -15.17 12.11
CA ARG A 229 -3.27 -16.05 11.50
C ARG A 229 -1.84 -15.58 11.76
N ALA A 230 -1.62 -14.27 11.80
CA ALA A 230 -0.33 -13.68 12.16
C ALA A 230 0.04 -13.91 13.63
N SER A 231 -0.94 -14.13 14.51
CA SER A 231 -0.70 -14.43 15.93
C SER A 231 -0.30 -15.88 16.20
N LYS A 232 -0.41 -16.78 15.22
CA LYS A 232 -0.01 -18.19 15.38
C LYS A 232 1.50 -18.33 15.47
N SER A 233 1.96 -19.34 16.20
CA SER A 233 3.37 -19.71 16.22
C SER A 233 3.80 -20.18 14.83
N THR A 234 5.05 -19.95 14.43
CA THR A 234 5.56 -20.33 13.10
C THR A 234 6.73 -21.30 13.24
N VAL A 235 6.67 -22.44 12.55
CA VAL A 235 7.71 -23.48 12.55
C VAL A 235 8.08 -23.82 11.11
N ILE A 236 9.37 -23.96 10.82
CA ILE A 236 9.86 -24.44 9.52
C ILE A 236 10.20 -25.92 9.67
N ARG A 237 9.63 -26.79 8.82
CA ARG A 237 9.86 -28.23 8.86
C ARG A 237 11.35 -28.53 8.70
N GLY A 238 11.95 -29.21 9.67
CA GLY A 238 13.36 -29.59 9.67
C GLY A 238 14.30 -28.66 10.44
N GLU A 239 13.81 -27.53 10.98
CA GLU A 239 14.57 -26.73 11.96
C GLU A 239 14.10 -27.07 13.39
N PRO A 240 15.02 -27.22 14.36
CA PRO A 240 14.64 -27.35 15.76
C PRO A 240 13.93 -26.07 16.20
N LEU A 241 12.85 -26.22 16.98
CA LEU A 241 12.19 -25.11 17.66
C LEU A 241 13.25 -24.35 18.45
N LYS A 242 13.66 -23.17 17.98
CA LYS A 242 14.31 -22.20 18.85
C LYS A 242 13.20 -21.64 19.73
N ASP A 243 13.16 -22.13 20.96
CA ASP A 243 12.41 -21.52 22.03
C ASP A 243 12.65 -20.01 22.00
N ARG A 244 11.59 -19.25 21.77
CA ARG A 244 11.61 -17.81 22.02
C ARG A 244 11.61 -17.64 23.54
N GLU A 245 12.79 -17.66 24.14
CA GLU A 245 12.99 -17.16 25.49
C GLU A 245 13.01 -15.63 25.47
N GLY A 246 12.12 -15.01 26.27
CA GLY A 246 12.26 -13.65 26.81
C GLY A 246 11.67 -12.51 26.00
#